data_AF-A0AAD4AH95-F1
#
_entry.id   AF-A0AAD4AH95-F1
#
_cell.length_a   1.000
_cell.length_b   1.000
_cell.length_c   1.000
_cell.angle_alpha   90.00
_cell.angle_beta   90.00
_cell.angle_gamma   90.00
#
_symmetry.space_group_name_H-M   'P 1'
#
loop_
_entity.id
_entity.type
_entity.pdbx_description
1 polymer ?
#
loop_
_entity_poly.entity_id
_entity_poly.type
_entity_poly.pdbx_seq_one_letter_code
_entity_poly.pdbx_strand_id
1 'polypeptide(L)'
;MSLFPKSAFGQTVFFVGALLLVNQIMSYITVTLYVIKPTFEQANLMLAKQVKTVFIDWEDGVEVSSELSDVFFEITGIEVMTQREAYINGLGDAKEYTLLSKSMSEQLNGSARVRISQGDPIVYWVEAPQAPGYWVRVPLTGFSETKLEFLVFYLSSIGFLSVLGGWWFARHLNRPLRALQTAAGRVGVGDFSTRLKESGATEVIEVTKAFNQMSKGIAELESDRRLLMAGVSHDL
;
A
#
# COMPACT_ATOMS: atom_id res chain seq x y z
N MET A 1 20.88 22.05 3.27
CA MET A 1 19.74 22.32 2.36
C MET A 1 18.49 21.75 3.02
N SER A 2 17.42 22.54 3.22
CA SER A 2 16.19 21.97 3.81
C SER A 2 15.50 21.08 2.76
N LEU A 3 15.23 19.83 3.12
CA LEU A 3 14.53 18.86 2.26
C LEU A 3 13.08 19.28 1.94
N PHE A 4 12.52 20.24 2.68
CA PHE A 4 11.16 20.71 2.52
C PHE A 4 11.08 21.92 1.57
N PRO A 5 10.17 21.90 0.58
CA PRO A 5 9.93 23.04 -0.30
C PRO A 5 9.29 24.21 0.46
N LYS A 6 9.64 25.43 0.06
CA LYS A 6 9.15 26.66 0.70
C LYS A 6 7.88 27.23 0.04
N SER A 7 7.66 26.94 -1.25
CA SER A 7 6.46 27.36 -1.98
C SER A 7 5.22 26.56 -1.59
N ALA A 8 4.03 27.16 -1.68
CA ALA A 8 2.76 26.52 -1.38
C ALA A 8 2.50 25.35 -2.35
N PHE A 9 2.80 25.58 -3.63
CA PHE A 9 2.73 24.54 -4.65
C PHE A 9 3.69 23.39 -4.32
N GLY A 10 4.95 23.71 -4.01
CA GLY A 10 5.95 22.70 -3.66
C GLY A 10 5.57 21.91 -2.41
N GLN A 11 5.06 22.58 -1.37
CA GLN A 11 4.57 21.93 -0.15
C GLN A 11 3.41 20.98 -0.43
N THR A 12 2.49 21.38 -1.31
CA THR A 12 1.34 20.56 -1.71
C THR A 12 1.80 19.34 -2.51
N VAL A 13 2.65 19.53 -3.52
CA VAL A 13 3.18 18.43 -4.34
C VAL A 13 4.01 17.47 -3.49
N PHE A 14 4.87 18.00 -2.60
CA PHE A 14 5.66 17.19 -1.69
C PHE A 14 4.78 16.40 -0.73
N PHE A 15 3.75 17.02 -0.15
CA PHE A 15 2.81 16.35 0.75
C PHE A 15 2.08 15.22 0.04
N VAL A 16 1.48 15.48 -1.12
CA VAL A 16 0.78 14.46 -1.92
C VAL A 16 1.73 13.34 -2.32
N GLY A 17 2.92 13.68 -2.82
CA GLY A 17 3.94 12.71 -3.21
C GLY A 17 4.40 11.85 -2.03
N ALA A 18 4.70 12.45 -0.88
CA ALA A 18 5.07 11.73 0.33
C ALA A 18 3.94 10.83 0.83
N LEU A 19 2.69 11.31 0.81
CA LEU A 19 1.52 10.53 1.21
C LEU A 19 1.33 9.31 0.31
N LEU A 20 1.44 9.48 -1.01
CA LEU A 20 1.35 8.39 -1.99
C LEU A 20 2.50 7.40 -1.82
N LEU A 21 3.72 7.88 -1.59
CA LEU A 21 4.89 7.02 -1.43
C LEU A 21 4.78 6.19 -0.14
N VAL A 22 4.38 6.81 0.97
CA VAL A 22 4.08 6.11 2.23
C VAL A 22 2.98 5.07 2.00
N ASN A 23 1.92 5.44 1.27
CA ASN A 23 0.85 4.51 0.94
C ASN A 23 1.36 3.29 0.16
N GLN A 24 2.15 3.53 -0.89
CA GLN A 24 2.70 2.47 -1.74
C GLN A 24 3.66 1.54 -0.97
N ILE A 25 4.54 2.11 -0.13
CA ILE A 25 5.46 1.31 0.70
C ILE A 25 4.65 0.47 1.70
N MET A 26 3.71 1.09 2.41
CA MET A 26 2.90 0.40 3.40
C MET A 26 2.08 -0.72 2.75
N SER A 27 1.55 -0.48 1.54
CA SER A 27 0.81 -1.45 0.76
C SER A 27 1.68 -2.63 0.34
N TYR A 28 2.85 -2.34 -0.20
CA TYR A 28 3.82 -3.36 -0.58
C TYR A 28 4.22 -4.25 0.61
N ILE A 29 4.55 -3.64 1.76
CA ILE A 29 4.90 -4.36 2.98
C ILE A 29 3.73 -5.21 3.47
N THR A 30 2.53 -4.63 3.54
CA THR A 30 1.35 -5.30 4.08
C THR A 30 0.95 -6.50 3.23
N VAL A 31 0.86 -6.32 1.91
CA VAL A 31 0.54 -7.41 0.98
C VAL A 31 1.59 -8.51 1.05
N THR A 32 2.87 -8.15 1.09
CA THR A 32 3.96 -9.14 1.14
C THR A 32 3.94 -9.97 2.44
N LEU A 33 3.78 -9.31 3.58
CA LEU A 33 3.89 -9.95 4.90
C LEU A 33 2.60 -10.65 5.36
N TYR A 34 1.43 -10.11 5.02
CA TYR A 34 0.15 -10.61 5.55
C TYR A 34 -0.68 -11.40 4.54
N VAL A 35 -0.43 -11.23 3.24
CA VAL A 35 -1.13 -11.95 2.19
C VAL A 35 -0.20 -12.97 1.53
N ILE A 36 0.86 -12.52 0.87
CA ILE A 36 1.70 -13.39 0.03
C ILE A 36 2.42 -14.44 0.88
N LYS A 37 3.35 -14.02 1.76
CA LYS A 37 4.20 -14.95 2.52
C LYS A 37 3.41 -16.02 3.29
N PRO A 38 2.42 -15.67 4.14
CA PRO A 38 1.70 -16.68 4.92
C PRO A 38 0.84 -17.60 4.04
N THR A 39 0.26 -17.09 2.94
CA THR A 39 -0.56 -17.92 2.04
C THR A 39 0.30 -18.96 1.34
N PHE A 40 1.49 -18.59 0.86
CA PHE A 40 2.42 -19.53 0.22
C PHE A 40 2.95 -20.58 1.20
N GLU A 41 3.33 -20.18 2.42
CA GLU A 41 3.79 -21.13 3.45
C GLU A 41 2.69 -22.12 3.84
N GLN A 42 1.45 -21.65 4.01
CA GLN A 42 0.30 -22.49 4.34
C GLN A 42 -0.05 -23.44 3.19
N ALA A 43 -0.10 -22.94 1.95
CA ALA A 43 -0.35 -23.76 0.77
C ALA A 43 0.73 -24.84 0.62
N ASN A 44 2.01 -24.49 0.75
CA ASN A 44 3.12 -25.43 0.67
C ASN A 44 3.03 -26.51 1.76
N LEU A 45 2.70 -26.13 3.00
CA LEU A 45 2.47 -27.08 4.11
C LEU A 45 1.31 -28.04 3.84
N MET A 46 0.20 -27.56 3.30
CA MET A 46 -0.93 -28.42 2.94
C MET A 46 -0.56 -29.37 1.80
N LEU A 47 0.12 -28.86 0.79
CA LEU A 47 0.62 -29.67 -0.34
C LEU A 47 1.59 -30.75 0.13
N ALA A 48 2.53 -30.43 1.01
CA ALA A 48 3.45 -31.42 1.56
C ALA A 48 2.72 -32.54 2.31
N LYS A 49 1.67 -32.19 3.07
CA LYS A 49 0.83 -33.19 3.75
C LYS A 49 0.09 -34.08 2.74
N GLN A 50 -0.43 -33.52 1.66
CA GLN A 50 -1.08 -34.29 0.59
C GLN A 50 -0.08 -35.21 -0.12
N VAL A 51 1.09 -34.69 -0.51
CA VAL A 51 2.16 -35.47 -1.12
C VAL A 51 2.63 -36.59 -0.20
N LYS A 52 2.78 -36.32 1.11
CA LYS A 52 3.09 -37.37 2.09
C LYS A 52 1.99 -38.43 2.18
N THR A 53 0.72 -38.03 2.05
CA THR A 53 -0.42 -38.97 2.05
C THR A 53 -0.40 -39.88 0.83
N VAL A 54 0.02 -39.37 -0.34
CA VAL A 54 0.16 -40.16 -1.59
C VAL A 54 1.16 -41.30 -1.43
N PHE A 55 2.19 -41.13 -0.60
CA PHE A 55 3.28 -42.10 -0.42
C PHE A 55 3.28 -42.80 0.95
N ILE A 56 2.14 -42.76 1.66
CA ILE A 56 2.04 -43.34 3.02
C ILE A 56 2.21 -44.86 3.02
N ASP A 57 1.84 -45.52 1.93
CA ASP A 57 1.99 -46.96 1.72
C ASP A 57 3.46 -47.38 1.52
N TRP A 58 4.26 -46.54 0.88
CA TRP A 58 5.67 -46.80 0.58
C TRP A 58 6.60 -46.56 1.78
N GLU A 59 6.26 -45.65 2.69
CA GLU A 59 7.18 -45.22 3.76
C GLU A 59 6.81 -45.80 5.14
N ASP A 60 5.52 -45.88 5.48
CA ASP A 60 5.06 -46.25 6.83
C ASP A 60 4.55 -47.71 6.94
N GLY A 61 4.62 -48.49 5.86
CA GLY A 61 4.19 -49.89 5.83
C GLY A 61 2.68 -50.08 6.04
N VAL A 62 1.91 -49.02 5.78
CA VAL A 62 0.44 -49.02 5.86
C VAL A 62 -0.11 -49.54 4.55
N GLU A 63 -0.75 -50.71 4.55
CA GLU A 63 -1.46 -51.20 3.37
C GLU A 63 -2.72 -50.35 3.13
N VAL A 64 -2.68 -49.53 2.09
CA VAL A 64 -3.84 -48.78 1.59
C VAL A 64 -4.54 -49.64 0.54
N SER A 65 -5.84 -49.88 0.71
CA SER A 65 -6.62 -50.62 -0.31
C SER A 65 -6.65 -49.84 -1.62
N SER A 66 -6.53 -50.54 -2.75
CA SER A 66 -6.57 -49.93 -4.10
C SER A 66 -7.80 -49.05 -4.32
N GLU A 67 -8.96 -49.45 -3.79
CA GLU A 67 -10.21 -48.68 -3.89
C GLU A 67 -10.12 -47.30 -3.21
N LEU A 68 -9.45 -47.20 -2.06
CA LEU A 68 -9.25 -45.92 -1.36
C LEU A 68 -8.25 -45.03 -2.10
N SER A 69 -7.21 -45.60 -2.69
CA SER A 69 -6.25 -44.87 -3.52
C SER A 69 -6.93 -44.30 -4.78
N ASP A 70 -7.72 -45.12 -5.47
CA ASP A 70 -8.44 -44.70 -6.68
C ASP A 70 -9.41 -43.55 -6.38
N VAL A 71 -10.20 -43.68 -5.30
CA VAL A 71 -11.12 -42.62 -4.84
C VAL A 71 -10.38 -41.37 -4.39
N PHE A 72 -9.23 -41.51 -3.71
CA PHE A 72 -8.40 -40.37 -3.31
C PHE A 72 -7.89 -39.59 -4.52
N PHE A 73 -7.36 -40.27 -5.54
CA PHE A 73 -6.88 -39.62 -6.76
C PHE A 73 -8.03 -38.97 -7.55
N GLU A 74 -9.20 -39.61 -7.60
CA GLU A 74 -10.39 -39.04 -8.24
C GLU A 74 -10.88 -37.76 -7.55
N ILE A 75 -10.94 -37.75 -6.20
CA ILE A 75 -11.42 -36.60 -5.43
C ILE A 75 -10.41 -35.45 -5.44
N THR A 76 -9.12 -35.75 -5.29
CA THR A 76 -8.08 -34.72 -5.17
C THR A 76 -7.58 -34.22 -6.52
N GLY A 77 -7.79 -34.98 -7.59
CA GLY A 77 -7.20 -34.73 -8.91
C GLY A 77 -5.67 -34.88 -8.92
N ILE A 78 -5.09 -35.52 -7.89
CA ILE A 78 -3.66 -35.77 -7.81
C ILE A 78 -3.29 -36.88 -8.79
N GLU A 79 -2.23 -36.67 -9.56
CA GLU A 79 -1.69 -37.67 -10.48
C GLU A 79 -0.20 -37.84 -10.22
N VAL A 80 0.30 -39.07 -10.26
CA VAL A 80 1.74 -39.38 -10.20
C VAL A 80 2.18 -39.77 -11.59
N MET A 81 3.12 -39.01 -12.15
CA MET A 81 3.58 -39.15 -13.53
C MET A 81 5.08 -39.36 -13.61
N THR A 82 5.54 -40.10 -14.61
CA THR A 82 6.97 -40.11 -14.94
C THR A 82 7.40 -38.72 -15.45
N GLN A 83 8.70 -38.41 -15.36
CA GLN A 83 9.21 -37.13 -15.89
C GLN A 83 8.82 -36.85 -17.35
N ARG A 84 8.75 -37.88 -18.20
CA ARG A 84 8.36 -37.73 -19.60
C ARG A 84 6.88 -37.36 -19.74
N GLU A 85 6.01 -38.05 -19.03
CA GLU A 85 4.56 -37.78 -19.03
C GLU A 85 4.28 -36.40 -18.44
N ALA A 86 4.91 -36.06 -17.31
CA ALA A 86 4.78 -34.75 -16.68
C ALA A 86 5.17 -33.62 -17.65
N TYR A 87 6.28 -33.79 -18.39
CA TYR A 87 6.72 -32.79 -19.38
C TYR A 87 5.69 -32.55 -20.48
N ILE A 88 5.08 -33.62 -21.01
CA ILE A 88 4.02 -33.54 -22.02
C ILE A 88 2.74 -32.90 -21.45
N ASN A 89 2.46 -33.13 -20.16
CA ASN A 89 1.27 -32.63 -19.47
C ASN A 89 1.46 -31.24 -18.82
N GLY A 90 2.53 -30.50 -19.17
CA GLY A 90 2.69 -29.09 -18.80
C GLY A 90 3.77 -28.77 -17.76
N LEU A 91 4.57 -29.76 -17.32
CA LEU A 91 5.77 -29.49 -16.50
C LEU A 91 6.81 -28.66 -17.27
N GLY A 92 6.84 -28.76 -18.61
CA GLY A 92 7.75 -27.99 -19.45
C GLY A 92 7.57 -26.47 -19.35
N ASP A 93 6.34 -26.03 -19.13
CA ASP A 93 5.98 -24.62 -18.96
C ASP A 93 6.03 -24.17 -17.49
N ALA A 94 6.23 -25.11 -16.56
CA ALA A 94 6.24 -24.85 -15.14
C ALA A 94 7.54 -24.17 -14.69
N LYS A 95 7.42 -23.11 -13.90
CA LYS A 95 8.57 -22.40 -13.32
C LYS A 95 8.94 -23.01 -11.98
N GLU A 96 10.23 -23.14 -11.72
CA GLU A 96 10.74 -23.64 -10.44
C GLU A 96 10.80 -22.53 -9.40
N TYR A 97 10.37 -22.84 -8.17
CA TYR A 97 10.31 -21.88 -7.06
C TYR A 97 11.20 -22.34 -5.91
N THR A 98 12.43 -21.82 -5.84
CA THR A 98 13.46 -22.26 -4.89
C THR A 98 13.01 -22.20 -3.42
N LEU A 99 12.27 -21.17 -3.03
CA LEU A 99 11.75 -21.04 -1.66
C LEU A 99 10.75 -22.16 -1.32
N LEU A 100 9.89 -22.51 -2.28
CA LEU A 100 8.92 -23.61 -2.11
C LEU A 100 9.62 -24.96 -2.13
N SER A 101 10.57 -25.18 -3.04
CA SER A 101 11.41 -26.39 -3.06
C SER A 101 12.12 -26.60 -1.71
N LYS A 102 12.70 -25.53 -1.14
CA LYS A 102 13.37 -25.60 0.16
C LYS A 102 12.39 -25.95 1.29
N SER A 103 11.26 -25.24 1.38
CA SER A 103 10.25 -25.50 2.41
C SER A 103 9.63 -26.90 2.27
N MET A 104 9.38 -27.36 1.04
CA MET A 104 8.89 -28.71 0.75
C MET A 104 9.93 -29.77 1.14
N SER A 105 11.21 -29.51 0.87
CA SER A 105 12.30 -30.41 1.24
C SER A 105 12.39 -30.60 2.76
N GLU A 106 12.25 -29.50 3.52
CA GLU A 106 12.21 -29.53 4.99
C GLU A 106 10.99 -30.31 5.51
N GLN A 107 9.84 -30.23 4.84
CA GLN A 107 8.61 -30.91 5.26
C GLN A 107 8.57 -32.40 4.89
N LEU A 108 9.20 -32.77 3.76
CA LEU A 108 9.29 -34.16 3.29
C LEU A 108 10.56 -34.89 3.75
N ASN A 109 11.39 -34.26 4.59
CA ASN A 109 12.66 -34.82 5.09
C ASN A 109 13.62 -35.30 3.98
N GLY A 110 13.66 -34.61 2.83
CA GLY A 110 14.51 -35.00 1.71
C GLY A 110 14.52 -33.95 0.60
N SER A 111 15.34 -34.12 -0.44
CA SER A 111 15.43 -33.16 -1.54
C SER A 111 14.16 -33.20 -2.40
N ALA A 112 13.34 -32.15 -2.31
CA ALA A 112 12.12 -31.98 -3.09
C ALA A 112 12.25 -30.78 -4.05
N ARG A 113 11.71 -30.91 -5.26
CA ARG A 113 11.59 -29.79 -6.21
C ARG A 113 10.14 -29.43 -6.43
N VAL A 114 9.84 -28.13 -6.34
CA VAL A 114 8.51 -27.60 -6.59
C VAL A 114 8.53 -26.69 -7.81
N ARG A 115 7.68 -27.01 -8.78
CA ARG A 115 7.41 -26.16 -9.94
C ARG A 115 5.93 -25.82 -10.01
N ILE A 116 5.61 -24.64 -10.54
CA ILE A 116 4.23 -24.20 -10.70
C ILE A 116 4.00 -23.86 -12.17
N SER A 117 2.97 -24.47 -12.76
CA SER A 117 2.45 -24.08 -14.06
C SER A 117 1.31 -23.08 -13.85
N GLN A 118 1.44 -21.90 -14.46
CA GLN A 118 0.42 -20.87 -14.42
C GLN A 118 -0.60 -21.14 -15.54
N GLY A 119 -1.75 -21.70 -15.17
CA GLY A 119 -2.87 -21.98 -16.05
C GLY A 119 -4.19 -21.89 -15.27
N ASP A 120 -5.29 -22.30 -15.91
CA ASP A 120 -6.58 -22.49 -15.25
C ASP A 120 -6.93 -24.00 -15.28
N PRO A 121 -6.75 -24.75 -14.17
CA PRO A 121 -6.31 -24.31 -12.84
C PRO A 121 -4.78 -24.15 -12.71
N ILE A 122 -4.34 -23.49 -11.63
CA ILE A 122 -2.93 -23.48 -11.24
C ILE A 122 -2.51 -24.89 -10.82
N VAL A 123 -1.40 -25.39 -11.36
CA VAL A 123 -0.91 -26.74 -11.08
C VAL A 123 0.44 -26.70 -10.39
N TYR A 124 0.53 -27.39 -9.25
CA TYR A 124 1.78 -27.63 -8.54
C TYR A 124 2.36 -28.97 -9.00
N TRP A 125 3.63 -28.95 -9.32
CA TRP A 125 4.41 -30.12 -9.66
C TRP A 125 5.43 -30.33 -8.56
N VAL A 126 5.36 -31.47 -7.89
CA VAL A 126 6.26 -31.81 -6.79
C VAL A 126 7.02 -33.08 -7.17
N GLU A 127 8.34 -32.97 -7.30
CA GLU A 127 9.20 -34.14 -7.29
C GLU A 127 9.55 -34.42 -5.83
N ALA A 128 8.98 -35.50 -5.30
CA ALA A 128 9.12 -35.89 -3.91
C ALA A 128 10.36 -36.79 -3.72
N PRO A 129 11.08 -36.68 -2.59
CA PRO A 129 12.24 -37.53 -2.32
C PRO A 129 11.88 -39.02 -2.20
N GLN A 130 10.63 -39.34 -1.86
CA GLN A 130 10.08 -40.70 -1.80
C GLN A 130 10.04 -41.38 -3.18
N ALA A 131 9.95 -40.61 -4.28
CA ALA A 131 9.77 -41.12 -5.63
C ALA A 131 10.64 -40.38 -6.65
N PRO A 132 11.98 -40.57 -6.63
CA PRO A 132 12.87 -39.85 -7.54
C PRO A 132 12.53 -40.12 -9.00
N GLY A 133 12.42 -39.07 -9.82
CA GLY A 133 12.06 -39.16 -11.24
C GLY A 133 10.55 -39.21 -11.53
N TYR A 134 9.72 -39.23 -10.49
CA TYR A 134 8.27 -39.06 -10.59
C TYR A 134 7.87 -37.67 -10.13
N TRP A 135 6.86 -37.13 -10.79
CA TRP A 135 6.27 -35.83 -10.47
C TRP A 135 4.83 -36.03 -10.03
N VAL A 136 4.52 -35.49 -8.86
CA VAL A 136 3.16 -35.40 -8.34
C VAL A 136 2.53 -34.12 -8.88
N ARG A 137 1.48 -34.26 -9.66
CA ARG A 137 0.66 -33.16 -10.19
C ARG A 137 -0.46 -32.90 -9.20
N VAL A 138 -0.53 -31.69 -8.66
CA VAL A 138 -1.56 -31.26 -7.72
C VAL A 138 -2.26 -30.02 -8.27
N PRO A 139 -3.49 -30.16 -8.83
CA PRO A 139 -4.27 -29.01 -9.28
C PRO A 139 -4.84 -28.27 -8.06
N LEU A 140 -4.57 -26.97 -7.93
CA LEU A 140 -5.23 -26.14 -6.94
C LEU A 140 -6.61 -25.71 -7.45
N THR A 141 -7.63 -26.47 -7.07
CA THR A 141 -9.03 -26.08 -7.23
C THR A 141 -9.56 -25.55 -5.89
N GLY A 142 -10.37 -24.49 -5.91
CA GLY A 142 -11.01 -23.96 -4.69
C GLY A 142 -10.15 -23.10 -3.76
N PHE A 143 -8.91 -22.73 -4.12
CA PHE A 143 -8.06 -21.79 -3.36
C PHE A 143 -8.50 -20.31 -3.51
N SER A 144 -9.81 -20.04 -3.43
CA SER A 144 -10.41 -18.72 -3.64
C SER A 144 -11.02 -18.10 -2.38
N GLU A 145 -10.65 -18.56 -1.17
CA GLU A 145 -10.88 -17.80 0.06
C GLU A 145 -9.94 -16.59 0.12
N THR A 146 -10.18 -15.67 -0.82
CA THR A 146 -9.59 -14.35 -0.82
C THR A 146 -9.97 -13.73 0.52
N LYS A 147 -8.97 -13.34 1.33
CA LYS A 147 -9.17 -12.61 2.60
C LYS A 147 -9.69 -11.19 2.32
N LEU A 148 -10.86 -11.09 1.69
CA LEU A 148 -11.50 -9.86 1.28
C LEU A 148 -11.71 -8.94 2.48
N GLU A 149 -12.03 -9.49 3.65
CA GLU A 149 -12.16 -8.73 4.89
C GLU A 149 -10.87 -7.96 5.25
N PHE A 150 -9.72 -8.63 5.20
CA PHE A 150 -8.44 -8.00 5.48
C PHE A 150 -8.10 -6.92 4.44
N LEU A 151 -8.33 -7.21 3.16
CA LEU A 151 -8.11 -6.27 2.08
C LEU A 151 -9.01 -5.03 2.21
N VAL A 152 -10.30 -5.22 2.47
CA VAL A 152 -11.28 -4.16 2.65
C VAL A 152 -10.92 -3.32 3.88
N PHE A 153 -10.57 -3.95 5.00
CA PHE A 153 -10.13 -3.25 6.21
C PHE A 153 -8.88 -2.41 5.95
N TYR A 154 -7.89 -2.98 5.26
CA TYR A 154 -6.65 -2.29 4.90
C TYR A 154 -6.90 -1.09 3.98
N LEU A 155 -7.65 -1.28 2.89
CA LEU A 155 -7.99 -0.21 1.94
C LEU A 155 -8.81 0.91 2.62
N SER A 156 -9.76 0.54 3.48
CA SER A 156 -10.57 1.50 4.23
C SER A 156 -9.70 2.31 5.19
N SER A 157 -8.79 1.64 5.91
CA SER A 157 -7.90 2.28 6.88
C SER A 157 -6.92 3.25 6.21
N ILE A 158 -6.29 2.85 5.10
CA ILE A 158 -5.33 3.71 4.40
C ILE A 158 -6.02 4.86 3.66
N GLY A 159 -7.22 4.63 3.12
CA GLY A 159 -8.05 5.68 2.54
C GLY A 159 -8.46 6.70 3.60
N PHE A 160 -8.92 6.23 4.77
CA PHE A 160 -9.29 7.09 5.89
C PHE A 160 -8.11 7.95 6.38
N LEU A 161 -6.93 7.35 6.58
CA LEU A 161 -5.72 8.07 6.98
C LEU A 161 -5.28 9.11 5.94
N SER A 162 -5.44 8.79 4.65
CA SER A 162 -5.13 9.71 3.55
C SER A 162 -6.05 10.93 3.56
N VAL A 163 -7.35 10.73 3.79
CA VAL A 163 -8.33 11.82 3.92
C VAL A 163 -8.04 12.67 5.14
N LEU A 164 -7.74 12.07 6.29
CA LEU A 164 -7.37 12.79 7.51
C LEU A 164 -6.12 13.66 7.32
N GLY A 165 -5.08 13.10 6.69
CA GLY A 165 -3.86 13.84 6.36
C GLY A 165 -4.14 15.01 5.43
N GLY A 166 -4.91 14.80 4.37
CA GLY A 166 -5.32 15.85 3.43
C GLY A 166 -6.16 16.95 4.09
N TRP A 167 -7.11 16.59 4.95
CA TRP A 167 -7.90 17.54 5.71
C TRP A 167 -7.04 18.41 6.64
N TRP A 168 -6.11 17.78 7.36
CA TRP A 168 -5.18 18.48 8.25
C TRP A 168 -4.28 19.45 7.47
N PHE A 169 -3.73 19.01 6.34
CA PHE A 169 -2.90 19.83 5.46
C PHE A 169 -3.69 21.01 4.87
N ALA A 170 -4.89 20.77 4.34
CA ALA A 170 -5.76 21.81 3.81
C ALA A 170 -6.15 22.84 4.87
N ARG A 171 -6.41 22.41 6.11
CA ARG A 171 -6.68 23.30 7.24
C ARG A 171 -5.46 24.16 7.59
N HIS A 172 -4.26 23.59 7.54
CA HIS A 172 -3.02 24.33 7.77
C HIS A 172 -2.80 25.41 6.70
N LEU A 173 -2.98 25.05 5.42
CA LEU A 173 -2.79 25.97 4.29
C LEU A 173 -3.82 27.11 4.25
N ASN A 174 -5.08 26.83 4.60
CA ASN A 174 -6.17 27.81 4.56
C ASN A 174 -6.22 28.76 5.77
N ARG A 175 -5.55 28.43 6.90
CA ARG A 175 -5.56 29.26 8.10
C ARG A 175 -5.07 30.71 7.87
N PRO A 176 -3.92 30.97 7.24
CA PRO A 176 -3.45 32.33 6.97
C PRO A 176 -4.33 33.08 5.97
N LEU A 177 -4.90 32.39 4.97
CA LEU A 177 -5.84 33.00 4.01
C LEU A 177 -7.11 33.52 4.71
N ARG A 178 -7.66 32.77 5.67
CA ARG A 178 -8.79 33.25 6.50
C ARG A 178 -8.41 34.47 7.36
N ALA A 179 -7.18 34.52 7.86
CA ALA A 179 -6.70 35.67 8.62
C ALA A 179 -6.59 36.93 7.74
N LEU A 180 -6.07 36.77 6.51
CA LEU A 180 -6.04 37.84 5.49
C LEU A 180 -7.44 38.33 5.14
N GLN A 181 -8.39 37.43 4.86
CA GLN A 181 -9.78 37.80 4.58
C GLN A 181 -10.38 38.62 5.73
N THR A 182 -10.15 38.20 6.99
CA THR A 182 -10.68 38.90 8.16
C THR A 182 -10.06 40.28 8.34
N ALA A 183 -8.73 40.40 8.17
CA ALA A 183 -8.03 41.67 8.29
C ALA A 183 -8.41 42.64 7.16
N ALA A 184 -8.56 42.15 5.93
CA ALA A 184 -9.03 42.97 4.81
C ALA A 184 -10.43 43.55 5.06
N GLY A 185 -11.33 42.76 5.65
CA GLY A 185 -12.64 43.26 6.09
C GLY A 185 -12.55 44.38 7.12
N ARG A 186 -11.61 44.30 8.08
CA ARG A 186 -11.38 45.35 9.08
C ARG A 186 -10.83 46.64 8.48
N VAL A 187 -9.84 46.51 7.59
CA VAL A 187 -9.29 47.65 6.84
C VAL A 187 -10.38 48.33 6.02
N GLY A 188 -11.29 47.55 5.42
CA GLY A 188 -12.43 48.08 4.65
C GLY A 188 -13.43 48.92 5.45
N VAL A 189 -13.50 48.74 6.78
CA VAL A 189 -14.33 49.57 7.68
C VAL A 189 -13.53 50.64 8.43
N GLY A 190 -12.26 50.87 8.05
CA GLY A 190 -11.40 51.90 8.62
C GLY A 190 -10.58 51.49 9.84
N ASP A 191 -10.53 50.20 10.20
CA ASP A 191 -9.66 49.68 11.25
C ASP A 191 -8.32 49.19 10.66
N PHE A 192 -7.28 50.01 10.82
CA PHE A 192 -5.92 49.74 10.33
C PHE A 192 -4.95 49.23 11.41
N SER A 193 -5.45 48.88 12.60
CA SER A 193 -4.61 48.47 13.74
C SER A 193 -4.02 47.06 13.61
N THR A 194 -4.62 46.23 12.74
CA THR A 194 -4.31 44.80 12.66
C THR A 194 -3.10 44.54 11.74
N ARG A 195 -1.98 44.07 12.31
CA ARG A 195 -0.86 43.50 11.55
C ARG A 195 -0.90 41.98 11.57
N LEU A 196 -0.80 41.36 10.40
CA LEU A 196 -0.79 39.91 10.26
C LEU A 196 0.62 39.34 10.39
N LYS A 197 0.74 38.16 11.00
CA LYS A 197 2.01 37.44 11.13
C LYS A 197 2.42 36.82 9.80
N GLU A 198 3.61 37.16 9.33
CA GLU A 198 4.25 36.57 8.14
C GLU A 198 4.66 35.12 8.43
N SER A 199 3.81 34.16 8.06
CA SER A 199 4.06 32.73 8.30
C SER A 199 3.40 31.86 7.23
N GLY A 200 3.96 30.67 7.02
CA GLY A 200 3.49 29.71 6.04
C GLY A 200 4.39 29.64 4.81
N ALA A 201 3.81 29.25 3.67
CA ALA A 201 4.50 29.20 2.40
C ALA A 201 4.98 30.59 1.93
N THR A 202 6.01 30.62 1.09
CA THR A 202 6.59 31.86 0.55
C THR A 202 5.54 32.79 -0.04
N GLU A 203 4.60 32.27 -0.84
CA GLU A 203 3.55 33.07 -1.49
C GLU A 203 2.61 33.70 -0.47
N VAL A 204 2.29 32.98 0.61
CA VAL A 204 1.45 33.50 1.70
C VAL A 204 2.18 34.59 2.46
N ILE A 205 3.48 34.42 2.71
CA ILE A 205 4.33 35.42 3.35
C ILE A 205 4.38 36.70 2.51
N GLU A 206 4.64 36.59 1.22
CA GLU A 206 4.75 37.75 0.32
C GLU A 206 3.43 38.51 0.20
N VAL A 207 2.28 37.81 0.09
CA VAL A 207 0.96 38.46 0.12
C VAL A 207 0.69 39.13 1.47
N THR A 208 1.10 38.50 2.58
CA THR A 208 0.93 39.07 3.93
C THR A 208 1.75 40.35 4.11
N LYS A 209 3.00 40.37 3.61
CA LYS A 209 3.84 41.57 3.60
C LYS A 209 3.21 42.71 2.81
N ALA A 210 2.77 42.43 1.58
CA ALA A 210 2.11 43.41 0.73
C ALA A 210 0.84 43.97 1.39
N PHE A 211 0.03 43.11 2.01
CA PHE A 211 -1.15 43.53 2.77
C PHE A 211 -0.79 44.44 3.97
N ASN A 212 0.18 44.04 4.78
CA ASN A 212 0.62 44.83 5.94
C ASN A 212 1.16 46.21 5.52
N GLN A 213 1.91 46.27 4.42
CA GLN A 213 2.44 47.53 3.87
C GLN A 213 1.33 48.43 3.35
N MET A 214 0.36 47.87 2.60
CA MET A 214 -0.81 48.61 2.13
C MET A 214 -1.64 49.18 3.29
N SER A 215 -1.95 48.37 4.30
CA SER A 215 -2.71 48.81 5.47
C SER A 215 -1.99 49.93 6.24
N LYS A 216 -0.65 49.87 6.33
CA LYS A 216 0.16 50.91 6.95
C LYS A 216 0.08 52.22 6.15
N GLY A 217 0.23 52.17 4.83
CA GLY A 217 0.14 53.35 3.97
C GLY A 217 -1.23 54.03 4.01
N ILE A 218 -2.32 53.25 4.06
CA ILE A 218 -3.67 53.81 4.20
C ILE A 218 -3.84 54.50 5.57
N ALA A 219 -3.32 53.91 6.64
CA ALA A 219 -3.37 54.53 7.97
C ALA A 219 -2.63 55.88 8.02
N GLU A 220 -1.46 55.97 7.38
CA GLU A 220 -0.67 57.20 7.29
C GLU A 220 -1.43 58.29 6.50
N LEU A 221 -1.98 57.94 5.32
CA LEU A 221 -2.80 58.87 4.52
C LEU A 221 -4.03 59.40 5.26
N GLU A 222 -4.71 58.53 6.02
CA GLU A 222 -5.85 58.92 6.83
C GLU A 222 -5.43 59.82 8.01
N SER A 223 -4.26 59.58 8.62
CA SER A 223 -3.73 60.46 9.68
C SER A 223 -3.35 61.84 9.14
N ASP A 224 -2.72 61.92 7.98
CA ASP A 224 -2.35 63.19 7.34
C ASP A 224 -3.60 63.99 6.96
N ARG A 225 -4.63 63.31 6.42
CA ARG A 225 -5.92 63.95 6.13
C ARG A 225 -6.57 64.54 7.37
N ARG A 226 -6.53 63.83 8.51
CA ARG A 226 -7.08 64.33 9.78
C ARG A 226 -6.31 65.53 10.32
N LEU A 227 -4.97 65.51 10.22
CA LEU A 227 -4.13 66.64 10.60
C LEU A 227 -4.42 67.88 9.75
N LEU A 228 -4.57 67.72 8.43
CA LEU A 228 -4.91 68.82 7.53
C LEU A 228 -6.31 69.39 7.81
N MET A 229 -7.31 68.55 8.08
CA MET A 229 -8.66 69.03 8.45
C MET A 229 -8.66 69.78 9.80
N ALA A 230 -7.85 69.34 10.76
CA ALA A 230 -7.71 70.03 12.04
C ALA A 230 -6.97 71.38 11.89
N GLY A 231 -5.93 71.44 11.05
CA GLY A 231 -5.18 72.67 10.79
C GLY A 231 -6.00 73.75 10.09
N VAL A 232 -6.82 73.39 9.09
CA VAL A 232 -7.68 74.35 8.37
C VAL A 232 -8.79 74.92 9.25
N SER A 233 -9.30 74.14 10.21
CA SER A 233 -10.36 74.61 11.13
C SER A 233 -9.84 75.53 12.23
N HIS A 234 -8.52 75.66 12.41
CA HIS A 234 -7.90 76.50 13.44
C HIS A 234 -7.49 77.90 12.93
N ASP A 235 -7.44 78.10 11.61
CA ASP A 235 -7.09 79.38 10.96
C ASP A 235 -8.32 80.21 10.50
N LEU A 236 -9.53 79.78 10.88
CA LEU A 236 -10.81 80.50 10.70
C LEU A 236 -11.33 81.04 12.04
#